data_AF-A0A7C6L844-F1
#
_entry.id   AF-A0A7C6L844-F1
#
_cell.length_a   1.000
_cell.length_b   1.000
_cell.length_c   1.000
_cell.angle_alpha   90.00
_cell.angle_beta   90.00
_cell.angle_gamma   90.00
#
_symmetry.space_group_name_H-M   'P 1'
#
loop_
_entity.id
_entity.type
_entity.pdbx_description
1 polymer ?
#
loop_
_entity_poly.entity_id
_entity_poly.type
_entity_poly.pdbx_seq_one_letter_code
_entity_poly.pdbx_strand_id
1 'polypeptide(L)'
;MKRNRNVTILLFLFFSLYICRSQEIIPYPNHYEQKEGKLSIPKVVTISAESGEFNSLIPGFVGTLRNFSVRAKETRKKGWIQLVRNAACYNPEEYRLTISPEGIIVEAGCANG
;
A
#
# COMPACT_ATOMS: atom_id res chain seq x y z
N MET A 1 -42.34 -23.79 16.37
CA MET A 1 -40.86 -23.72 16.35
C MET A 1 -40.41 -22.33 16.78
N LYS A 2 -39.83 -22.16 17.98
CA LYS A 2 -39.23 -20.89 18.39
C LYS A 2 -38.00 -20.64 17.52
N ARG A 3 -38.03 -19.62 16.67
CA ARG A 3 -36.89 -19.17 15.85
C ARG A 3 -35.80 -18.71 16.82
N ASN A 4 -34.76 -19.53 16.99
CA ASN A 4 -33.63 -19.23 17.89
C ASN A 4 -32.81 -18.07 17.30
N ARG A 5 -33.23 -16.84 17.62
CA ARG A 5 -32.63 -15.58 17.18
C ARG A 5 -31.10 -15.57 17.37
N ASN A 6 -30.62 -16.23 18.42
CA ASN A 6 -29.20 -16.36 18.75
C ASN A 6 -28.41 -17.16 17.71
N VAL A 7 -29.00 -18.22 17.13
CA VAL A 7 -28.35 -19.04 16.10
C VAL A 7 -28.22 -18.25 14.79
N THR A 8 -29.23 -17.46 14.45
CA THR A 8 -29.18 -16.59 13.26
C THR A 8 -28.11 -15.51 13.39
N ILE A 9 -27.96 -14.89 14.56
CA ILE A 9 -26.92 -13.89 14.82
C ILE A 9 -25.52 -14.51 14.73
N LEU A 10 -25.32 -15.71 15.28
CA LEU A 10 -24.03 -16.41 15.22
C LEU A 10 -23.63 -16.75 13.78
N LEU A 11 -24.60 -17.17 12.95
CA LEU A 11 -24.37 -17.45 11.54
C LEU A 11 -23.93 -16.18 10.77
N PHE A 12 -24.61 -15.06 10.98
CA PHE A 12 -24.23 -13.78 10.36
C PHE A 12 -22.84 -13.30 10.81
N LEU A 13 -22.47 -13.54 12.07
CA LEU A 13 -21.15 -13.20 12.60
C LEU A 13 -20.04 -14.01 11.89
N PHE A 14 -20.26 -15.31 11.67
CA PHE A 14 -19.33 -16.16 10.92
C PHE A 14 -19.12 -15.68 9.48
N PHE A 15 -20.18 -15.27 8.78
CA PHE A 15 -20.07 -14.76 7.41
C PHE A 15 -19.31 -13.43 7.32
N SER A 16 -19.36 -12.58 8.35
CA SER A 16 -18.63 -11.31 8.36
C SER A 16 -17.10 -11.48 8.40
N LEU A 17 -16.59 -12.63 8.86
CA LEU A 17 -15.16 -12.92 8.95
C LEU A 17 -14.52 -13.24 7.59
N TYR A 18 -15.31 -13.60 6.57
CA TYR A 18 -14.82 -14.02 5.25
C TYR A 18 -14.67 -12.89 4.21
N ILE A 19 -15.02 -11.65 4.56
CA ILE A 19 -15.13 -10.54 3.58
C ILE A 19 -13.82 -9.77 3.40
N CYS A 20 -12.76 -10.08 4.14
CA CYS A 20 -11.47 -9.41 3.98
C CYS A 20 -10.64 -10.04 2.85
N ARG A 21 -11.07 -9.84 1.59
CA ARG A 21 -10.25 -10.21 0.42
C ARG A 21 -9.15 -9.16 0.25
N SER A 22 -7.89 -9.57 0.25
CA SER A 22 -6.78 -8.71 -0.18
C SER A 22 -7.00 -8.29 -1.63
N GLN A 23 -6.66 -7.05 -1.97
CA GLN A 23 -6.68 -6.59 -3.35
C GLN A 23 -5.72 -7.46 -4.19
N GLU A 24 -6.21 -8.06 -5.27
CA GLU A 24 -5.38 -8.88 -6.16
C GLU A 24 -4.42 -7.95 -6.92
N ILE A 25 -3.11 -8.15 -6.72
CA ILE A 25 -2.05 -7.45 -7.45
C ILE A 25 -1.63 -8.34 -8.62
N ILE A 26 -1.64 -7.79 -9.83
CA ILE A 26 -1.22 -8.46 -11.06
C ILE A 26 -0.14 -7.60 -11.74
N PRO A 27 1.07 -8.13 -12.03
CA PRO A 27 1.51 -9.50 -11.73
C PRO A 27 1.65 -9.73 -10.21
N TYR A 28 1.55 -11.00 -9.80
CA TYR A 28 1.76 -11.35 -8.41
C TYR A 28 3.25 -11.12 -8.04
N PRO A 29 3.56 -10.54 -6.87
CA PRO A 29 4.94 -10.33 -6.47
C PRO A 29 5.73 -11.65 -6.41
N ASN A 30 6.99 -11.63 -6.83
CA ASN A 30 7.88 -12.80 -6.74
C ASN A 30 8.08 -13.30 -5.30
N HIS A 31 7.91 -12.40 -4.32
CA HIS A 31 7.95 -12.70 -2.90
C HIS A 31 6.92 -11.84 -2.16
N TYR A 32 6.15 -12.46 -1.26
CA TYR A 32 5.17 -11.79 -0.41
C TYR A 32 5.20 -12.37 1.00
N GLU A 33 5.44 -11.51 1.98
CA GLU A 33 5.41 -11.85 3.41
C GLU A 33 4.34 -11.00 4.10
N GLN A 34 3.25 -11.64 4.55
CA GLN A 34 2.21 -10.96 5.31
C GLN A 34 2.67 -10.75 6.76
N LYS A 35 2.60 -9.50 7.24
CA LYS A 35 2.84 -9.15 8.64
C LYS A 35 1.54 -8.80 9.34
N GLU A 36 1.48 -9.06 10.64
CA GLU A 36 0.33 -8.65 11.45
C GLU A 36 0.22 -7.13 11.52
N GLY A 37 -1.01 -6.64 11.59
CA GLY A 37 -1.30 -5.21 11.71
C GLY A 37 -2.27 -4.71 10.64
N LYS A 38 -2.55 -3.40 10.70
CA LYS A 38 -3.38 -2.70 9.73
C LYS A 38 -2.79 -1.34 9.44
N LEU A 39 -2.79 -0.95 8.16
CA LEU A 39 -2.43 0.39 7.73
C LEU A 39 -3.70 1.20 7.48
N SER A 40 -3.84 2.32 8.18
CA SER A 40 -4.90 3.30 7.93
C SER A 40 -4.39 4.39 6.99
N ILE A 41 -5.06 4.56 5.85
CA ILE A 41 -4.69 5.60 4.88
C ILE A 41 -5.10 6.99 5.44
N PRO A 42 -4.18 7.96 5.54
CA PRO A 42 -4.50 9.28 6.06
C PRO A 42 -5.35 10.08 5.06
N LYS A 43 -6.08 11.09 5.57
CA LYS A 43 -6.91 12.00 4.75
C LYS A 43 -6.10 12.79 3.71
N VAL A 44 -4.80 12.94 3.94
CA VAL A 44 -3.83 13.51 3.01
C VAL A 44 -2.57 12.66 3.07
N VAL A 45 -2.22 12.03 1.96
CA VAL A 45 -0.99 11.25 1.80
C VAL A 45 0.15 12.18 1.43
N THR A 46 1.27 12.08 2.13
CA THR A 46 2.51 12.77 1.78
C THR A 46 3.45 11.82 1.05
N ILE A 47 4.08 12.28 -0.02
CA ILE A 47 5.02 11.48 -0.81
C ILE A 47 6.37 12.19 -0.84
N SER A 48 7.45 11.47 -0.61
CA SER A 48 8.82 11.97 -0.75
C SER A 48 9.69 11.02 -1.55
N ALA A 49 10.69 11.55 -2.24
CA ALA A 49 11.74 10.77 -2.85
C ALA A 49 13.12 11.24 -2.37
N GLU A 50 13.98 10.31 -1.97
CA GLU A 50 15.34 10.66 -1.52
C GLU A 50 16.29 10.95 -2.70
N SER A 51 16.10 10.25 -3.82
CA SER A 51 16.90 10.42 -5.05
C SER A 51 16.22 11.34 -6.05
N GLY A 52 17.01 12.17 -6.75
CA GLY A 52 16.53 13.07 -7.81
C GLY A 52 15.78 12.36 -8.93
N GLU A 53 16.24 11.16 -9.31
CA GLU A 53 15.60 10.34 -10.36
C GLU A 53 14.13 10.03 -10.04
N PHE A 54 13.82 9.66 -8.80
CA PHE A 54 12.46 9.32 -8.37
C PHE A 54 11.58 10.54 -8.12
N ASN A 55 12.15 11.73 -7.88
CA ASN A 55 11.36 12.96 -7.74
C ASN A 55 10.54 13.24 -9.01
N SER A 56 11.06 12.87 -10.18
CA SER A 56 10.35 13.01 -11.46
C SER A 56 9.05 12.19 -11.54
N LEU A 57 8.91 11.15 -10.72
CA LEU A 57 7.74 10.24 -10.70
C LEU A 57 6.60 10.75 -9.81
N ILE A 58 6.91 11.62 -8.84
CA ILE A 58 5.93 12.10 -7.84
C ILE A 58 4.71 12.77 -8.49
N PRO A 59 4.83 13.65 -9.51
CA PRO A 59 3.66 14.27 -10.13
C PRO A 59 2.68 13.25 -10.73
N GLY A 60 3.21 12.20 -11.37
CA GLY A 60 2.39 11.11 -11.92
C GLY A 60 1.67 10.35 -10.81
N PHE A 61 2.38 10.03 -9.73
CA PHE A 61 1.80 9.35 -8.57
C PHE A 61 0.70 10.18 -7.88
N VAL A 62 0.93 11.48 -7.69
CA VAL A 62 -0.07 12.42 -7.16
C VAL A 62 -1.29 12.50 -8.07
N GLY A 63 -1.09 12.50 -9.39
CA GLY A 63 -2.17 12.45 -10.37
C GLY A 63 -3.02 11.18 -10.22
N THR A 64 -2.38 10.01 -10.13
CA THR A 64 -3.06 8.72 -9.97
C THR A 64 -3.86 8.66 -8.67
N LEU A 65 -3.33 9.12 -7.54
CA LEU A 65 -4.06 9.10 -6.26
C LEU A 65 -5.35 9.94 -6.29
N ARG A 66 -5.39 11.03 -7.06
CA ARG A 66 -6.61 11.84 -7.22
C ARG A 66 -7.74 11.03 -7.85
N ASN A 67 -7.44 10.11 -8.77
CA ASN A 67 -8.44 9.23 -9.39
C ASN A 67 -9.07 8.27 -8.37
N PHE A 68 -8.37 7.97 -7.28
CA PHE A 68 -8.87 7.17 -6.16
C PHE A 68 -9.52 8.01 -5.05
N SER A 69 -9.81 9.29 -5.29
CA SER A 69 -10.30 10.23 -4.28
C SER A 69 -9.37 10.41 -3.07
N VAL A 70 -8.08 10.07 -3.23
CA VAL A 70 -7.06 10.25 -2.19
C VAL A 70 -6.33 11.57 -2.45
N ARG A 71 -6.31 12.44 -1.45
CA ARG A 71 -5.57 13.70 -1.54
C ARG A 71 -4.09 13.41 -1.28
N ALA A 72 -3.23 13.89 -2.18
CA ALA A 72 -1.79 13.69 -2.08
C ALA A 72 -1.04 15.01 -2.20
N LYS A 73 0.09 15.11 -1.49
CA LYS A 73 1.04 16.22 -1.63
C LYS A 73 2.48 15.71 -1.58
N GLU A 74 3.35 16.38 -2.31
CA GLU A 74 4.78 16.17 -2.20
C GLU A 74 5.32 16.76 -0.89
N THR A 75 6.33 16.11 -0.31
CA THR A 75 7.14 16.62 0.81
C THR A 75 8.61 16.30 0.59
N ARG A 76 9.50 17.12 1.14
CA ARG A 76 10.94 16.97 0.91
C ARG A 76 11.54 15.71 1.56
N LYS A 77 11.03 15.29 2.72
CA LYS A 77 11.53 14.14 3.49
C LYS A 77 10.41 13.51 4.31
N LYS A 78 10.56 12.22 4.65
CA LYS A 78 9.66 11.46 5.54
C LYS A 78 8.19 11.56 5.11
N GLY A 79 7.94 11.36 3.82
CA GLY A 79 6.58 11.14 3.31
C GLY A 79 5.97 9.90 3.97
N TRP A 80 4.64 9.87 4.02
CA TRP A 80 3.90 8.66 4.36
C TRP A 80 4.13 7.57 3.30
N ILE A 81 4.36 7.96 2.05
CA ILE A 81 4.98 7.12 1.01
C ILE A 81 6.38 7.65 0.74
N GLN A 82 7.38 6.76 0.74
CA GLN A 82 8.78 7.09 0.49
C GLN A 82 9.31 6.30 -0.69
N LEU A 83 9.85 7.00 -1.70
CA LEU A 83 10.58 6.41 -2.82
C LEU A 83 12.08 6.46 -2.52
N VAL A 84 12.69 5.30 -2.33
CA VAL A 84 14.06 5.16 -1.81
C VAL A 84 14.91 4.38 -2.81
N ARG A 85 16.14 4.84 -3.02
CA ARG A 85 17.08 4.11 -3.89
C ARG A 85 17.75 3.01 -3.09
N ASN A 86 17.63 1.78 -3.57
CA ASN A 86 18.26 0.62 -2.97
C ASN A 86 19.16 -0.07 -3.99
N ALA A 87 20.48 0.05 -3.80
CA ALA A 87 21.48 -0.55 -4.69
C ALA A 87 21.49 -2.09 -4.65
N ALA A 88 20.83 -2.71 -3.67
CA ALA A 88 20.64 -4.16 -3.64
C ALA A 88 19.57 -4.65 -4.62
N CYS A 89 18.69 -3.78 -5.12
CA CYS A 89 17.78 -4.06 -6.22
C CYS A 89 18.54 -3.80 -7.54
N TYR A 90 19.14 -4.82 -8.11
CA TYR A 90 20.03 -4.67 -9.28
C TYR A 90 19.30 -4.91 -10.61
N ASN A 91 18.15 -5.60 -10.59
CA ASN A 91 17.38 -5.79 -11.81
C ASN A 91 16.59 -4.50 -12.14
N PRO A 92 16.49 -4.09 -13.41
CA PRO A 92 15.89 -2.80 -13.78
C PRO A 92 14.43 -2.60 -13.37
N GLU A 93 13.66 -3.68 -13.20
CA GLU A 93 12.24 -3.64 -12.83
C GLU A 93 12.00 -4.18 -11.41
N GLU A 94 13.07 -4.44 -10.66
CA GLU A 94 12.95 -4.96 -9.30
C GLU A 94 12.64 -3.84 -8.31
N TYR A 95 11.57 -4.06 -7.56
CA TYR A 95 11.16 -3.21 -6.46
C TYR A 95 10.91 -4.04 -5.20
N ARG A 96 10.97 -3.36 -4.05
CA ARG A 96 10.52 -3.88 -2.76
C ARG A 96 9.53 -2.90 -2.17
N LEU A 97 8.43 -3.44 -1.64
CA LEU A 97 7.38 -2.65 -1.04
C LEU A 97 7.22 -3.08 0.42
N THR A 98 7.49 -2.17 1.34
CA THR A 98 7.30 -2.38 2.77
C THR A 98 6.10 -1.57 3.25
N ILE A 99 5.12 -2.26 3.84
CA ILE A 99 3.92 -1.64 4.43
C ILE A 99 4.02 -1.74 5.95
N SER A 100 3.91 -0.62 6.64
CA SER A 100 3.99 -0.49 8.09
C SER A 100 2.97 0.52 8.61
N PRO A 101 2.63 0.54 9.92
CA PRO A 101 1.77 1.57 10.50
C PRO A 101 2.26 3.00 10.26
N GLU A 102 3.58 3.19 10.11
CA GLU A 102 4.22 4.48 9.86
C GLU A 102 4.03 4.95 8.40
N GLY A 103 3.77 4.02 7.48
CA GLY A 103 3.59 4.31 6.06
C GLY A 103 4.11 3.22 5.13
N ILE A 104 4.37 3.62 3.89
CA ILE A 104 4.81 2.75 2.80
C ILE A 104 6.20 3.19 2.33
N ILE A 105 7.10 2.23 2.19
CA ILE A 105 8.41 2.45 1.58
C ILE A 105 8.47 1.63 0.29
N VAL A 106 8.82 2.28 -0.81
CA VAL A 106 9.07 1.67 -2.12
C VAL A 106 10.54 1.83 -2.43
N GLU A 107 11.23 0.71 -2.57
CA GLU A 107 12.67 0.65 -2.81
C GLU A 107 12.95 0.06 -4.19
N ALA A 108 13.77 0.74 -5.00
CA ALA A 108 14.17 0.28 -6.33
C ALA A 108 15.60 0.70 -6.67
N GLY A 109 16.21 0.01 -7.64
CA GLY A 109 17.56 0.32 -8.14
C GLY A 109 17.60 1.51 -9.11
N CYS A 110 16.54 1.65 -9.89
CA CYS A 110 16.33 2.68 -10.92
C CYS A 110 14.83 2.99 -11.09
N ALA A 111 14.49 4.04 -11.84
CA ALA A 111 13.12 4.56 -12.02
C ALA A 111 12.08 3.58 -12.57
N ASN A 112 12.51 2.49 -13.21
CA ASN A 112 11.61 1.55 -13.86
C ASN A 112 10.99 0.53 -12.90
N GLY A 113 11.61 0.28 -11.75
CA GLY A 113 11.06 -0.56 -10.67
C GLY A 113 10.17 0.25 -9.74
#